data_AF-A0A0J9VSV2-F1
#
_entry.id   AF-A0A0J9VSV2-F1
#
_cell.length_a   1.000
_cell.length_b   1.000
_cell.length_c   1.000
_cell.angle_alpha   90.00
_cell.angle_beta   90.00
_cell.angle_gamma   90.00
#
_symmetry.space_group_name_H-M   'P 1'
#
loop_
_entity.id
_entity.type
_entity.pdbx_description
1 polymer ?
#
loop_
_entity_poly.entity_id
_entity_poly.type
_entity_poly.pdbx_seq_one_letter_code
_entity_poly.pdbx_strand_id
1 'polypeptide(L)'
;MLSSADIEAQLQIILHGLNLMFDRARATLDRTPYISRCWLNTFAKDAFWPHGFQVIPSFKRYLAIWKRFICFVFRVLQYPPRQRVEVYNVRLGSNEVKMMQHVLYLTKMPVLGRMKKFMKTEH
;
A
#
# COMPACT_ATOMS: atom_id res chain seq x y z
N MET A 1 0.40 -25.81 -1.95
CA MET A 1 1.01 -24.68 -2.67
C MET A 1 -0.10 -23.93 -3.39
N LEU A 2 -0.14 -22.60 -3.35
CA LEU A 2 -1.08 -21.85 -4.21
C LEU A 2 -0.68 -22.02 -5.68
N SER A 3 -1.64 -21.97 -6.59
CA SER A 3 -1.32 -21.92 -8.02
C SER A 3 -0.67 -20.58 -8.37
N SER A 4 0.09 -20.53 -9.47
CA SER A 4 0.65 -19.27 -9.98
C SER A 4 -0.43 -18.23 -10.24
N ALA A 5 -1.63 -18.66 -10.66
CA ALA A 5 -2.75 -17.75 -10.93
C ALA A 5 -3.31 -17.13 -9.65
N ASP A 6 -3.45 -17.91 -8.56
CA ASP A 6 -3.96 -17.40 -7.28
C ASP A 6 -3.03 -16.35 -6.65
N ILE A 7 -1.73 -16.54 -6.84
CA ILE A 7 -0.69 -15.62 -6.42
C ILE A 7 -0.82 -14.29 -7.17
N GLU A 8 -0.92 -14.36 -8.50
CA GLU A 8 -1.06 -13.16 -9.34
C GLU A 8 -2.36 -12.43 -9.02
N ALA A 9 -3.47 -13.14 -8.79
CA ALA A 9 -4.73 -12.53 -8.36
C ALA A 9 -4.59 -11.77 -7.03
N GLN A 10 -3.91 -12.34 -6.03
CA GLN A 10 -3.65 -11.64 -4.76
C GLN A 10 -2.77 -10.41 -4.94
N LEU A 11 -1.73 -10.51 -5.76
CA LEU A 11 -0.87 -9.37 -6.07
C LEU A 11 -1.66 -8.26 -6.75
N GLN A 12 -2.54 -8.58 -7.70
CA GLN A 12 -3.40 -7.58 -8.34
C GLN A 12 -4.33 -6.87 -7.34
N ILE A 13 -4.91 -7.60 -6.38
CA ILE A 13 -5.72 -7.01 -5.31
C ILE A 13 -4.89 -6.03 -4.46
N ILE A 14 -3.67 -6.42 -4.07
CA ILE A 14 -2.76 -5.56 -3.29
C ILE A 14 -2.38 -4.31 -4.09
N LEU A 15 -1.98 -4.48 -5.35
CA LEU A 15 -1.61 -3.37 -6.23
C LEU A 15 -2.77 -2.41 -6.49
N HIS A 16 -3.98 -2.94 -6.63
CA HIS A 16 -5.20 -2.14 -6.74
C HIS A 16 -5.46 -1.34 -5.45
N GLY A 17 -5.35 -1.98 -4.28
CA GLY A 17 -5.46 -1.31 -2.99
C GLY A 17 -4.42 -0.19 -2.80
N LEU A 18 -3.19 -0.41 -3.28
CA LEU A 18 -2.15 0.60 -3.30
C LEU A 18 -2.55 1.82 -4.15
N ASN A 19 -3.04 1.60 -5.38
CA ASN A 19 -3.53 2.70 -6.23
C ASN A 19 -4.63 3.50 -5.52
N LEU A 20 -5.63 2.80 -4.97
CA LEU A 20 -6.76 3.44 -4.30
C LEU A 20 -6.31 4.27 -3.09
N MET A 21 -5.35 3.77 -2.30
CA MET A 21 -4.80 4.52 -1.18
C MET A 21 -4.10 5.81 -1.66
N PHE A 22 -3.33 5.75 -2.73
CA PHE A 22 -2.68 6.93 -3.29
C PHE A 22 -3.66 7.91 -3.93
N ASP A 23 -4.66 7.42 -4.65
CA ASP A 23 -5.70 8.27 -5.25
C ASP A 23 -6.47 9.01 -4.16
N ARG A 24 -6.78 8.34 -3.05
CA ARG A 24 -7.40 8.96 -1.86
C ARG A 24 -6.49 9.99 -1.22
N ALA A 25 -5.21 9.66 -0.99
CA ALA A 25 -4.25 10.59 -0.41
C ALA A 25 -4.09 11.86 -1.27
N ARG A 26 -4.05 11.69 -2.60
CA ARG A 26 -4.02 12.80 -3.56
C ARG A 26 -5.30 13.64 -3.50
N ALA A 27 -6.47 13.00 -3.52
CA ALA A 27 -7.74 13.73 -3.41
C ALA A 27 -7.86 14.49 -2.08
N THR A 28 -7.36 13.92 -0.97
CA THR A 28 -7.28 14.61 0.31
C THR A 28 -6.35 15.81 0.23
N LEU A 29 -5.17 15.67 -0.39
CA LEU A 29 -4.24 16.78 -0.58
C LEU A 29 -4.87 17.89 -1.44
N ASP A 30 -5.52 17.54 -2.55
CA ASP A 30 -6.16 18.51 -3.46
C ASP A 30 -7.28 19.31 -2.75
N ARG A 31 -7.97 18.67 -1.79
CA ARG A 31 -9.01 19.32 -0.94
C ARG A 31 -8.43 20.04 0.28
N THR A 32 -7.15 19.87 0.58
CA THR A 32 -6.53 20.48 1.75
C THR A 32 -6.34 21.98 1.51
N PRO A 33 -6.78 22.85 2.44
CA PRO A 33 -6.61 24.29 2.33
C PRO A 33 -5.16 24.69 2.06
N TYR A 34 -4.98 25.76 1.29
CA TYR A 34 -3.65 26.24 0.87
C TYR A 34 -2.69 26.44 2.06
N ILE A 35 -3.16 27.07 3.14
CA ILE A 35 -2.35 27.31 4.35
C ILE A 35 -1.88 25.99 4.98
N SER A 36 -2.77 25.02 5.14
CA SER A 36 -2.40 23.69 5.64
C SER A 36 -1.39 22.99 4.73
N ARG A 37 -1.52 23.13 3.40
CA ARG A 37 -0.52 22.59 2.47
C ARG A 37 0.84 23.28 2.57
N CYS A 38 0.87 24.58 2.89
CA CYS A 38 2.13 25.30 3.14
C CYS A 38 2.82 24.77 4.40
N TRP A 39 2.05 24.53 5.47
CA TRP A 39 2.55 23.88 6.68
C TRP A 39 3.07 22.47 6.43
N LEU A 40 2.38 21.66 5.61
CA LEU A 40 2.87 20.33 5.22
C LEU A 40 4.22 20.36 4.48
N ASN A 41 4.51 21.46 3.76
CA ASN A 41 5.76 21.63 3.03
C ASN A 41 6.86 22.29 3.87
N THR A 42 6.55 22.66 5.11
CA THR A 42 7.46 23.37 6.01
C THR A 42 8.21 22.36 6.87
N PHE A 43 9.53 22.28 6.69
CA PHE A 43 10.40 21.39 7.46
C PHE A 43 11.06 22.09 8.67
N ALA A 44 11.08 23.41 8.69
CA ALA A 44 11.68 24.21 9.76
C ALA A 44 10.61 24.64 10.78
N LYS A 45 10.92 24.49 12.08
CA LYS A 45 9.99 24.76 13.17
C LYS A 45 9.52 26.22 13.24
N ASP A 46 10.38 27.16 12.85
CA ASP A 46 10.18 28.60 13.07
C ASP A 46 9.99 29.40 11.77
N ALA A 47 9.79 28.72 10.63
CA ALA A 47 9.66 29.39 9.34
C ALA A 47 8.46 28.86 8.56
N PHE A 48 7.52 29.72 8.19
CA PHE A 48 6.43 29.34 7.30
C PHE A 48 6.89 29.37 5.84
N TRP A 49 6.74 28.26 5.11
CA TRP A 49 7.07 28.21 3.69
C TRP A 49 5.81 28.43 2.84
N PRO A 50 5.65 29.59 2.15
CA PRO A 50 4.43 29.95 1.43
C PRO A 50 4.32 29.27 0.07
N HIS A 51 4.68 27.98 -0.01
CA HIS A 51 4.47 27.14 -1.17
C HIS A 51 3.76 25.88 -0.72
N GLY A 52 2.46 25.79 -1.04
CA GLY A 52 1.66 24.63 -0.70
C GLY A 52 2.26 23.35 -1.27
N PHE A 53 2.34 22.29 -0.45
CA PHE A 53 2.76 20.97 -0.89
C PHE A 53 1.93 20.52 -2.11
N GLN A 54 2.63 20.00 -3.11
CA GLN A 54 2.05 19.46 -4.34
C GLN A 54 2.68 18.11 -4.65
N VAL A 55 1.93 17.25 -5.34
CA VAL A 55 2.46 15.97 -5.82
C VAL A 55 3.51 16.24 -6.90
N ILE A 56 4.75 15.80 -6.65
CA ILE A 56 5.85 15.94 -7.59
C ILE A 56 5.63 15.10 -8.87
N PRO A 57 6.05 15.55 -10.07
CA PRO A 57 5.86 14.79 -11.30
C PRO A 57 6.52 13.39 -11.30
N SER A 58 7.65 13.25 -10.61
CA SER A 58 8.37 11.98 -10.43
C SER A 58 7.60 10.97 -9.56
N PHE A 59 6.49 11.38 -8.94
CA PHE A 59 5.70 10.53 -8.07
C PHE A 59 5.11 9.31 -8.80
N LYS A 60 4.75 9.45 -10.09
CA LYS A 60 4.32 8.30 -10.90
C LYS A 60 5.42 7.23 -11.00
N ARG A 61 6.67 7.66 -11.18
CA ARG A 61 7.85 6.78 -11.22
C ARG A 61 8.10 6.15 -9.86
N TYR A 62 7.98 6.94 -8.79
CA TYR A 62 8.08 6.44 -7.42
C TYR A 62 7.05 5.33 -7.15
N LEU A 63 5.77 5.57 -7.48
CA LEU A 63 4.71 4.57 -7.33
C LEU A 63 5.02 3.29 -8.13
N ALA A 64 5.50 3.41 -9.37
CA ALA A 64 5.89 2.25 -10.16
C ALA A 64 7.01 1.42 -9.51
N ILE A 65 8.02 2.08 -8.91
CA ILE A 65 9.08 1.41 -8.15
C ILE A 65 8.49 0.69 -6.93
N TRP A 66 7.61 1.35 -6.18
CA TRP A 66 6.95 0.74 -5.03
C TRP A 66 6.11 -0.47 -5.38
N LYS A 67 5.35 -0.43 -6.48
CA LYS A 67 4.60 -1.59 -6.96
C LYS A 67 5.52 -2.78 -7.24
N ARG A 68 6.64 -2.55 -7.93
CA ARG A 68 7.64 -3.60 -8.21
C ARG A 68 8.24 -4.16 -6.92
N PHE A 69 8.60 -3.29 -5.99
CA PHE A 69 9.14 -3.69 -4.69
C PHE A 69 8.14 -4.52 -3.89
N ILE A 70 6.89 -4.07 -3.79
CA ILE A 70 5.81 -4.78 -3.09
C ILE A 70 5.58 -6.16 -3.72
N CYS A 71 5.48 -6.25 -5.04
CA CYS A 71 5.38 -7.53 -5.73
C CYS A 71 6.56 -8.45 -5.43
N PHE A 72 7.79 -7.92 -5.46
CA PHE A 72 8.98 -8.67 -5.13
C PHE A 72 8.90 -9.25 -3.71
N VAL A 73 8.58 -8.44 -2.70
CA VAL A 73 8.53 -8.92 -1.31
C VAL A 73 7.44 -9.99 -1.13
N PHE A 74 6.24 -9.77 -1.67
CA PHE A 74 5.16 -10.77 -1.56
C PHE A 74 5.44 -12.07 -2.32
N ARG A 75 6.21 -12.03 -3.42
CA ARG A 75 6.71 -13.23 -4.08
C ARG A 75 7.74 -13.96 -3.23
N VAL A 76 8.71 -13.23 -2.66
CA VAL A 76 9.73 -13.82 -1.77
C VAL A 76 9.11 -14.46 -0.53
N LEU A 77 8.02 -13.90 0.00
CA LEU A 77 7.31 -14.45 1.16
C LEU A 77 6.71 -15.84 0.94
N GLN A 78 6.59 -16.31 -0.29
CA GLN A 78 6.08 -17.65 -0.57
C GLN A 78 7.11 -18.75 -0.37
N TYR A 79 8.39 -18.39 -0.33
CA TYR A 79 9.47 -19.32 -0.08
C TYR A 79 9.67 -19.54 1.43
N PRO A 80 10.26 -20.68 1.84
CA PRO A 80 10.63 -20.92 3.23
C PRO A 80 11.63 -19.87 3.76
N PRO A 81 11.64 -19.55 5.08
CA PRO A 81 12.48 -18.51 5.65
C PRO A 81 13.97 -18.59 5.29
N ARG A 82 14.55 -19.80 5.23
CA ARG A 82 15.95 -20.00 4.84
C ARG A 82 16.24 -19.47 3.42
N GLN A 83 15.40 -19.86 2.45
CA GLN A 83 15.55 -19.42 1.05
C GLN A 83 15.37 -17.91 0.88
N ARG A 84 14.53 -17.27 1.70
CA ARG A 84 14.35 -15.80 1.64
C ARG A 84 15.66 -15.06 1.93
N VAL A 85 16.46 -15.57 2.87
CA VAL A 85 17.72 -14.96 3.26
C VAL A 85 18.84 -15.39 2.32
N GLU A 86 18.96 -16.68 2.03
CA GLU A 86 20.07 -17.24 1.26
C GLU A 86 20.03 -16.86 -0.24
N VAL A 87 18.84 -16.86 -0.84
CA VAL A 87 18.69 -16.62 -2.30
C VAL A 87 18.34 -15.17 -2.59
N TYR A 88 17.43 -14.58 -1.79
CA TYR A 88 16.87 -13.26 -2.07
C TYR A 88 17.42 -12.15 -1.16
N ASN A 89 18.21 -12.49 -0.14
CA ASN A 89 18.73 -11.56 0.88
C ASN A 89 17.65 -10.67 1.52
N VAL A 90 16.41 -11.18 1.60
CA VAL A 90 15.29 -10.47 2.24
C VAL A 90 15.24 -10.87 3.71
N ARG A 91 15.59 -9.92 4.58
CA ARG A 91 15.55 -10.08 6.04
C ARG A 91 14.38 -9.27 6.60
N LEU A 92 13.30 -9.96 6.90
CA LEU A 92 12.14 -9.39 7.58
C LEU A 92 12.13 -9.88 9.02
N GLY A 93 11.92 -8.97 9.97
CA GLY A 93 11.70 -9.36 11.37
C GLY A 93 10.36 -10.07 11.55
N SER A 94 10.12 -10.59 12.76
CA SER A 94 8.91 -11.36 13.03
C SER A 94 7.63 -10.54 12.85
N ASN A 95 7.66 -9.25 13.18
CA ASN A 95 6.47 -8.39 13.10
C ASN A 95 6.14 -8.07 11.65
N GLU A 96 7.16 -7.80 10.82
CA GLU A 96 7.01 -7.56 9.40
C GLU A 96 6.45 -8.80 8.71
N VAL A 97 6.98 -9.99 9.00
CA VAL A 97 6.45 -11.25 8.45
C VAL A 97 4.98 -11.46 8.85
N LYS A 98 4.63 -11.27 10.13
CA LYS A 98 3.25 -11.40 10.61
C LYS A 98 2.31 -10.41 9.90
N MET A 99 2.73 -9.15 9.78
CA MET A 99 1.96 -8.12 9.07
C MET A 99 1.75 -8.49 7.60
N MET A 100 2.79 -8.93 6.89
CA MET A 100 2.65 -9.26 5.47
C MET A 100 1.83 -10.53 5.25
N GLN A 101 1.96 -11.54 6.12
CA GLN A 101 1.07 -12.70 6.11
C GLN A 101 -0.39 -12.31 6.38
N HIS A 102 -0.62 -11.37 7.29
CA HIS A 102 -1.96 -10.85 7.55
C HIS A 102 -2.54 -10.13 6.32
N VAL A 103 -1.74 -9.33 5.60
CA VAL A 103 -2.17 -8.73 4.32
C VAL A 103 -2.57 -9.80 3.31
N LEU A 104 -1.77 -10.85 3.14
CA LEU A 104 -2.12 -11.98 2.25
C LEU A 104 -3.41 -12.68 2.70
N TYR A 105 -3.61 -12.87 4.00
CA TYR A 105 -4.85 -13.42 4.53
C TYR A 105 -6.07 -12.55 4.15
N LEU A 106 -5.97 -11.22 4.32
CA LEU A 106 -7.04 -10.29 3.96
C LEU A 106 -7.41 -10.34 2.48
N THR A 107 -6.44 -10.55 1.58
CA THR A 107 -6.69 -10.66 0.13
C THR A 107 -7.46 -11.91 -0.26
N LYS A 108 -7.43 -12.95 0.59
CA LYS A 108 -8.18 -14.20 0.40
C LYS A 108 -9.60 -14.12 0.94
N MET A 109 -9.92 -13.11 1.75
CA MET A 109 -11.27 -12.94 2.27
C MET A 109 -12.19 -12.46 1.14
N PRO A 110 -13.25 -13.21 0.79
CA PRO A 110 -14.19 -12.76 -0.22
C PRO A 110 -14.84 -11.44 0.20
N VAL A 111 -14.69 -10.41 -0.64
CA VAL A 111 -15.27 -9.06 -0.48
C VAL A 111 -16.81 -9.10 -0.29
N LEU A 112 -17.45 -10.22 -0.63
CA LEU A 112 -18.87 -10.51 -0.49
C LEU A 112 -19.44 -10.48 0.94
N GLY A 113 -18.60 -10.54 1.99
CA GLY A 113 -19.07 -10.49 3.38
C GLY A 113 -19.40 -9.09 3.92
N ARG A 114 -18.92 -8.01 3.28
CA ARG A 114 -19.12 -6.63 3.78
C ARG A 114 -20.32 -5.90 3.16
N MET A 115 -20.72 -6.24 1.93
CA MET A 115 -21.90 -5.62 1.30
C MET A 115 -23.23 -6.22 1.77
N LYS A 116 -23.27 -7.50 2.18
CA LYS A 116 -24.51 -8.13 2.68
C LYS A 116 -24.93 -7.68 4.09
N LYS A 117 -24.04 -7.05 4.86
CA LYS A 117 -24.42 -6.43 6.16
C LYS A 117 -25.01 -5.03 6.00
N PHE A 118 -24.63 -4.29 4.95
CA PHE A 118 -25.19 -2.96 4.69
C PHE A 118 -26.56 -3.00 4.01
N MET A 119 -26.88 -4.01 3.20
CA MET A 119 -28.22 -4.15 2.58
C MET A 119 -29.26 -4.91 3.43
N LYS A 120 -28.95 -5.29 4.68
CA LYS A 120 -29.91 -5.91 5.62
C LYS A 120 -30.30 -5.00 6.79
N THR A 121 -29.92 -3.72 6.73
CA THR A 121 -30.26 -2.70 7.72
C THR A 121 -30.88 -1.46 7.08
N GLU A 122 -31.71 -1.66 6.07
CA GLU A 122 -32.77 -0.71 5.71
C GLU A 122 -34.06 -1.53 5.60
N HIS A 123 -35.09 -1.05 6.30
CA HIS A 123 -36.38 -1.69 6.51
C HIS A 123 -37.18 -1.92 5.22
#